data_AF-W1V385-F1
#
_entry.id   AF-W1V385-F1
#
_cell.length_a   1.000
_cell.length_b   1.000
_cell.length_c   1.000
_cell.angle_alpha   90.00
_cell.angle_beta   90.00
_cell.angle_gamma   90.00
#
_symmetry.space_group_name_H-M   'P 1'
#
loop_
_entity.id
_entity.type
_entity.pdbx_description
1 polymer ?
#
loop_
_entity_poly.entity_id
_entity_poly.type
_entity_poly.pdbx_seq_one_letter_code
_entity_poly.pdbx_strand_id
1 'polypeptide(L)'
;IIPFYNASVQLFSKETLIEYTKLCVKHNLWIISDEAYRELAYEKGKETSSIWALTDKDVPGIEGRRISLETASKVWNACGLRIGAIITDNKLCYEKSVAEYTANLSANTLGQYIFGALKHESYAQLHNWYEQQRDYYR
;
A
#
# COMPACT_ATOMS: atom_id res chain seq x y z
N ILE A 1 6.28 -3.79 -8.27
CA ILE A 1 7.23 -4.00 -7.15
C ILE A 1 6.45 -4.47 -5.93
N ILE A 2 7.08 -5.24 -5.04
CA ILE A 2 6.49 -5.68 -3.77
C ILE A 2 7.49 -5.30 -2.68
N PRO A 3 7.44 -4.08 -2.12
CA PRO A 3 8.48 -3.58 -1.21
C PRO A 3 8.56 -4.35 0.11
N PHE A 4 7.49 -5.07 0.44
CA PHE A 4 7.29 -5.79 1.71
C PHE A 4 6.98 -7.27 1.42
N TYR A 5 7.95 -8.02 0.89
CA TYR A 5 7.69 -9.40 0.47
C TYR A 5 7.91 -10.40 1.62
N ASN A 6 6.81 -11.05 2.04
CA ASN A 6 6.74 -11.98 3.18
C ASN A 6 7.61 -13.24 3.00
N ALA A 7 7.60 -13.89 1.81
CA ALA A 7 8.23 -15.21 1.66
C ALA A 7 9.76 -15.21 1.48
N SER A 8 10.40 -14.05 1.31
CA SER A 8 11.87 -13.92 1.26
C SER A 8 12.44 -12.88 2.24
N VAL A 9 11.60 -12.28 3.10
CA VAL A 9 11.97 -11.20 4.03
C VAL A 9 12.70 -10.07 3.29
N GLN A 10 12.31 -9.79 2.05
CA GLN A 10 12.93 -8.72 1.28
C GLN A 10 12.17 -7.43 1.55
N LEU A 11 12.81 -6.56 2.32
CA LEU A 11 12.33 -5.22 2.63
C LEU A 11 13.15 -4.25 1.79
N PHE A 12 12.50 -3.54 0.88
CA PHE A 12 13.21 -2.58 0.04
C PHE A 12 13.70 -1.43 0.92
N SER A 13 14.94 -0.98 0.73
CA SER A 13 15.36 0.31 1.29
C SER A 13 14.82 1.46 0.43
N LYS A 14 14.86 2.70 0.96
CA LYS A 14 14.49 3.89 0.18
C LYS A 14 15.38 4.02 -1.06
N GLU A 15 16.67 3.76 -0.93
CA GLU A 15 17.65 3.81 -2.03
C GLU A 15 17.30 2.78 -3.11
N THR A 16 16.96 1.55 -2.69
CA THR A 16 16.53 0.48 -3.59
C THR A 16 15.29 0.91 -4.38
N LEU A 17 14.29 1.50 -3.71
CA LEU A 17 13.10 2.02 -4.39
C LEU A 17 13.44 3.11 -5.39
N ILE A 18 14.34 4.03 -5.03
CA ILE A 18 14.80 5.10 -5.93
C ILE A 18 15.45 4.51 -7.18
N GLU A 19 16.29 3.48 -7.05
CA GLU A 19 16.93 2.82 -8.20
C GLU A 19 15.90 2.19 -9.16
N TYR A 20 14.98 1.40 -8.65
CA TYR A 20 13.94 0.76 -9.47
C TYR A 20 13.03 1.79 -10.14
N THR A 21 12.58 2.79 -9.39
CA THR A 21 11.64 3.79 -9.90
C THR A 21 12.29 4.73 -10.90
N LYS A 22 13.60 5.04 -10.78
CA LYS A 22 14.37 5.73 -11.82
C LYS A 22 14.39 4.95 -13.13
N LEU A 23 14.52 3.62 -13.09
CA LEU A 23 14.43 2.79 -14.30
C LEU A 23 13.02 2.85 -14.90
N CYS A 24 11.97 2.75 -14.06
CA CYS A 24 10.60 2.88 -14.54
C CYS A 24 10.35 4.24 -15.22
N VAL A 25 10.81 5.34 -14.63
CA VAL A 25 10.69 6.67 -15.24
C VAL A 25 11.47 6.74 -16.56
N LYS A 26 12.74 6.31 -16.56
CA LYS A 26 13.61 6.31 -17.74
C LYS A 26 13.00 5.55 -18.92
N HIS A 27 12.31 4.45 -18.65
CA HIS A 27 11.70 3.57 -19.66
C HIS A 27 10.19 3.83 -19.86
N ASN A 28 9.66 4.93 -19.31
CA ASN A 28 8.26 5.30 -19.42
C ASN A 28 7.26 4.19 -18.97
N LEU A 29 7.59 3.52 -17.87
CA LEU A 29 6.81 2.44 -17.29
C LEU A 29 5.94 2.94 -16.13
N TRP A 30 4.78 2.30 -15.95
CA TRP A 30 3.97 2.42 -14.74
C TRP A 30 4.64 1.72 -13.57
N ILE A 31 4.41 2.26 -12.36
CA ILE A 31 4.91 1.68 -11.12
C ILE A 31 3.71 1.19 -10.31
N ILE A 32 3.54 -0.13 -10.22
CA ILE A 32 2.54 -0.75 -9.35
C ILE A 32 3.27 -1.33 -8.14
N SER A 33 2.96 -0.82 -6.95
CA SER A 33 3.50 -1.24 -5.65
C SER A 33 2.46 -2.07 -4.92
N ASP A 34 2.73 -3.35 -4.66
CA ASP A 34 1.87 -4.15 -3.76
C ASP A 34 2.34 -3.92 -2.32
N GLU A 35 1.55 -3.17 -1.55
CA GLU A 35 1.89 -2.74 -0.20
C GLU A 35 1.08 -3.48 0.88
N ALA A 36 0.57 -4.66 0.57
CA ALA A 36 -0.28 -5.47 1.46
C ALA A 36 0.30 -5.78 2.86
N TYR A 37 1.62 -5.69 3.04
CA TYR A 37 2.31 -6.00 4.31
C TYR A 37 3.01 -4.79 4.95
N ARG A 38 2.79 -3.57 4.45
CA ARG A 38 3.50 -2.36 4.90
C ARG A 38 3.50 -2.21 6.41
N GLU A 39 2.35 -2.39 7.04
CA GLU A 39 2.14 -2.18 8.47
C GLU A 39 2.82 -3.26 9.34
N LEU A 40 2.95 -4.49 8.82
CA LEU A 40 3.64 -5.59 9.53
C LEU A 40 5.16 -5.50 9.40
N ALA A 41 5.63 -4.90 8.31
CA ALA A 41 7.03 -4.73 7.99
C ALA A 41 7.65 -3.46 8.63
N TYR A 42 6.81 -2.56 9.14
CA TYR A 42 7.28 -1.34 9.81
C TYR A 42 7.95 -1.68 11.15
N GLU A 43 9.22 -1.30 11.28
CA GLU A 43 9.94 -1.30 12.56
C GLU A 43 10.05 0.13 13.06
N LYS A 44 9.85 0.31 14.37
CA LYS A 44 9.97 1.61 15.02
C LYS A 44 11.37 2.20 14.75
N GLY A 45 11.41 3.32 14.04
CA GLY A 45 12.65 4.04 13.71
C GLY A 45 13.30 3.68 12.36
N LYS A 46 12.70 2.81 11.55
CA LYS A 46 13.13 2.58 10.16
C LYS A 46 12.33 3.45 9.19
N GLU A 47 12.99 4.03 8.18
CA GLU A 47 12.30 4.78 7.13
C GLU A 47 11.32 3.89 6.37
N THR A 48 10.15 4.44 6.01
CA THR A 48 9.11 3.72 5.26
C THR A 48 9.59 3.44 3.84
N SER A 49 9.49 2.18 3.41
CA SER A 49 9.74 1.77 2.02
C SER A 49 8.46 1.77 1.16
N SER A 50 7.55 2.70 1.45
CA SER A 50 6.37 2.91 0.62
C SER A 50 6.74 3.72 -0.63
N ILE A 51 6.07 3.44 -1.75
CA ILE A 51 6.23 4.24 -2.97
C ILE A 51 5.77 5.70 -2.77
N TRP A 52 4.94 5.94 -1.75
CA TRP A 52 4.44 7.26 -1.37
C TRP A 52 5.45 8.09 -0.58
N ALA A 53 6.54 7.48 -0.08
CA ALA A 53 7.63 8.21 0.55
C ALA A 53 8.55 8.91 -0.46
N LEU A 54 8.45 8.55 -1.74
CA LEU A 54 9.18 9.20 -2.82
C LEU A 54 8.39 10.38 -3.38
N THR A 55 9.11 11.40 -3.80
CA THR A 55 8.56 12.56 -4.50
C THR A 55 9.34 12.83 -5.78
N ASP A 56 8.89 13.78 -6.58
CA ASP A 56 9.65 14.24 -7.75
C ASP A 56 11.05 14.78 -7.39
N LYS A 57 11.32 15.11 -6.11
CA LYS A 57 12.68 15.47 -5.64
C LYS A 57 13.62 14.27 -5.62
N ASP A 58 13.11 13.08 -5.27
CA ASP A 58 13.89 11.85 -5.21
C ASP A 58 14.06 11.25 -6.62
N VAL A 59 12.98 11.28 -7.41
CA VAL A 59 12.88 10.69 -8.75
C VAL A 59 12.05 11.60 -9.66
N PRO A 60 12.67 12.49 -10.44
CA PRO A 60 11.94 13.43 -11.29
C PRO A 60 11.01 12.73 -12.27
N GLY A 61 9.72 13.09 -12.26
CA GLY A 61 8.69 12.50 -13.14
C GLY A 61 8.07 11.20 -12.61
N ILE A 62 8.27 10.87 -11.33
CA ILE A 62 7.63 9.73 -10.68
C ILE A 62 6.15 10.02 -10.37
N GLU A 63 5.80 11.28 -10.16
CA GLU A 63 4.40 11.66 -9.91
C GLU A 63 3.52 11.40 -11.14
N GLY A 64 2.32 10.88 -10.89
CA GLY A 64 1.34 10.55 -11.93
C GLY A 64 1.55 9.21 -12.63
N ARG A 65 2.49 8.36 -12.20
CA ARG A 65 2.63 6.98 -12.72
C ARG A 65 2.65 5.90 -11.64
N ARG A 66 2.42 6.30 -10.38
CA ARG A 66 2.45 5.41 -9.22
C ARG A 66 1.06 4.91 -8.89
N ILE A 67 1.01 3.63 -8.57
CA ILE A 67 -0.17 2.93 -8.10
C ILE A 67 0.26 2.08 -6.92
N SER A 68 -0.44 2.18 -5.79
CA SER A 68 -0.30 1.24 -4.66
C SER A 68 -1.54 0.37 -4.55
N LEU A 69 -1.34 -0.92 -4.27
CA LEU A 69 -2.37 -1.89 -3.97
C LEU A 69 -2.38 -2.14 -2.46
N GLU A 70 -3.53 -1.90 -1.84
CA GLU A 70 -3.74 -2.02 -0.40
C GLU A 70 -4.78 -3.10 -0.10
N THR A 71 -4.66 -3.77 1.04
CA THR A 71 -5.65 -4.78 1.45
C THR A 71 -5.83 -4.85 2.96
N ALA A 72 -7.07 -5.09 3.39
CA ALA A 72 -7.35 -5.43 4.78
C ALA A 72 -6.89 -6.85 5.16
N SER A 73 -6.54 -7.69 4.17
CA SER A 73 -6.43 -9.14 4.36
C SER A 73 -5.31 -9.57 5.31
N LYS A 74 -4.15 -8.89 5.28
CA LYS A 74 -2.93 -9.35 5.94
C LYS A 74 -2.77 -8.75 7.32
N VAL A 75 -2.89 -7.44 7.41
CA VAL A 75 -2.71 -6.68 8.65
C VAL A 75 -3.83 -6.97 9.66
N TRP A 76 -5.05 -7.18 9.19
CA TRP A 76 -6.24 -7.37 10.04
C TRP A 76 -6.71 -8.81 10.14
N ASN A 77 -5.97 -9.76 9.53
CA ASN A 77 -6.43 -11.14 9.33
C ASN A 77 -7.85 -11.21 8.74
N ALA A 78 -8.23 -10.20 7.95
CA ALA A 78 -9.60 -9.98 7.48
C ALA A 78 -9.77 -10.40 6.01
N CYS A 79 -9.11 -11.49 5.61
CA CYS A 79 -9.10 -11.94 4.21
C CYS A 79 -10.51 -12.22 3.67
N GLY A 80 -11.43 -12.67 4.54
CA GLY A 80 -12.83 -12.91 4.23
C GLY A 80 -13.67 -11.66 3.98
N LEU A 81 -13.24 -10.48 4.47
CA LEU A 81 -13.98 -9.23 4.25
C LEU A 81 -13.88 -8.72 2.80
N ARG A 82 -12.91 -9.20 2.01
CA ARG A 82 -12.70 -8.80 0.61
C ARG A 82 -12.61 -7.28 0.42
N ILE A 83 -11.95 -6.58 1.35
CA ILE A 83 -11.71 -5.14 1.29
C ILE A 83 -10.26 -4.84 0.86
N GLY A 84 -10.11 -3.92 -0.08
CA GLY A 84 -8.83 -3.39 -0.55
C GLY A 84 -9.04 -2.06 -1.28
N ALA A 85 -7.94 -1.43 -1.68
CA ALA A 85 -7.97 -0.15 -2.36
C ALA A 85 -6.84 -0.04 -3.38
N ILE A 86 -7.09 0.78 -4.40
CA ILE A 86 -6.06 1.30 -5.29
C ILE A 86 -5.79 2.74 -4.88
N ILE A 87 -4.53 3.08 -4.63
CA ILE A 87 -4.09 4.45 -4.37
C ILE A 87 -3.29 4.91 -5.59
N THR A 88 -3.60 6.08 -6.13
CA THR A 88 -2.85 6.67 -7.24
C THR A 88 -2.87 8.20 -7.16
N ASP A 89 -1.78 8.84 -7.61
CA ASP A 89 -1.70 10.28 -7.84
C ASP A 89 -2.07 10.65 -9.29
N ASN A 90 -2.41 9.67 -10.13
CA ASN A 90 -2.87 9.89 -11.50
C ASN A 90 -4.41 9.99 -11.55
N LYS A 91 -4.92 11.20 -11.85
CA LYS A 91 -6.36 11.47 -11.96
C LYS A 91 -7.06 10.59 -13.00
N LEU A 92 -6.46 10.38 -14.17
CA LEU A 92 -7.07 9.56 -15.22
C LEU A 92 -7.14 8.09 -14.78
N CYS A 93 -6.09 7.56 -14.15
CA CYS A 93 -6.10 6.21 -13.59
C CYS A 93 -7.21 6.07 -12.54
N TYR A 94 -7.32 7.03 -11.62
CA TYR A 94 -8.38 7.05 -10.62
C TYR A 94 -9.77 7.00 -11.26
N GLU A 95 -10.06 7.88 -12.21
CA GLU A 95 -11.37 7.95 -12.88
C GLU A 95 -11.71 6.65 -13.61
N LYS A 96 -10.73 6.05 -14.31
CA LYS A 96 -10.92 4.76 -15.00
C LYS A 96 -11.10 3.61 -14.03
N SER A 97 -10.35 3.57 -12.93
CA SER A 97 -10.52 2.56 -11.88
C SER A 97 -11.89 2.66 -11.20
N VAL A 98 -12.39 3.87 -10.94
CA VAL A 98 -13.73 4.08 -10.37
C VAL A 98 -14.83 3.66 -11.36
N ALA A 99 -14.69 3.99 -12.64
CA ALA A 99 -15.63 3.55 -13.67
C ALA A 99 -15.71 2.03 -13.76
N GLU A 100 -14.57 1.34 -13.78
CA GLU A 100 -14.49 -0.13 -13.77
C GLU A 100 -15.07 -0.72 -12.48
N TYR A 101 -14.81 -0.10 -11.34
CA TYR A 101 -15.35 -0.54 -10.06
C TYR A 101 -16.88 -0.41 -9.99
N THR A 102 -17.43 0.65 -10.56
CA THR A 102 -18.88 0.87 -10.64
C THR A 102 -19.57 -0.19 -11.51
N ALA A 103 -18.90 -0.67 -12.56
CA ALA A 103 -19.40 -1.79 -13.37
C ALA A 103 -19.48 -3.10 -12.54
N ASN A 104 -18.61 -3.25 -11.54
CA ASN A 104 -18.58 -4.36 -10.60
C ASN A 104 -19.31 -4.07 -9.27
N LEU A 105 -20.23 -3.07 -9.26
CA LEU A 105 -20.97 -2.55 -8.10
C LEU A 105 -20.08 -1.86 -7.06
N SER A 106 -19.53 -2.66 -6.14
CA SER A 106 -18.65 -2.22 -5.05
C SER A 106 -18.15 -3.42 -4.25
N ALA A 107 -17.28 -3.18 -3.30
CA ALA A 107 -16.99 -4.10 -2.21
C ALA A 107 -18.27 -4.38 -1.42
N ASN A 108 -18.33 -5.53 -0.75
CA ASN A 108 -19.51 -5.90 0.01
C ASN A 108 -19.77 -4.91 1.15
N THR A 109 -21.06 -4.60 1.37
CA THR A 109 -21.51 -3.59 2.32
C THR A 109 -21.05 -3.88 3.75
N LEU A 110 -21.12 -5.14 4.19
CA LEU A 110 -20.70 -5.54 5.54
C LEU A 110 -19.21 -5.27 5.79
N GLY A 111 -18.34 -5.66 4.85
CA GLY A 111 -16.91 -5.42 4.92
C GLY A 111 -16.58 -3.92 4.93
N GLN A 112 -17.32 -3.10 4.17
CA GLN A 112 -17.16 -1.64 4.21
C GLN A 112 -17.51 -1.06 5.58
N TYR A 113 -18.60 -1.50 6.22
CA TYR A 113 -18.95 -1.06 7.58
C TYR A 113 -17.92 -1.52 8.62
N ILE A 114 -17.51 -2.79 8.56
CA ILE A 114 -16.52 -3.35 9.50
C ILE A 114 -15.19 -2.63 9.36
N PHE A 115 -14.67 -2.48 8.14
CA PHE A 115 -13.40 -1.80 7.90
C PHE A 115 -13.50 -0.30 8.17
N GLY A 116 -14.64 0.32 7.87
CA GLY A 116 -14.91 1.73 8.13
C GLY A 116 -14.92 2.08 9.63
N ALA A 117 -15.20 1.13 10.51
CA ALA A 117 -15.13 1.33 11.96
C ALA A 117 -13.71 1.73 12.42
N LEU A 118 -12.67 1.29 11.70
CA LEU A 118 -11.27 1.64 11.99
C LEU A 118 -10.99 3.14 11.91
N LYS A 119 -11.83 3.92 11.21
CA LYS A 119 -11.74 5.38 11.18
C LYS A 119 -11.83 6.01 12.57
N HIS A 120 -12.47 5.33 13.52
CA HIS A 120 -12.67 5.81 14.88
C HIS A 120 -11.52 5.44 15.83
N GLU A 121 -10.62 4.57 15.41
CA GLU A 121 -9.44 4.20 16.20
C GLU A 121 -8.32 5.22 16.01
N SER A 122 -7.59 5.51 17.10
CA SER A 122 -6.43 6.41 17.00
C SER A 122 -5.26 5.73 16.28
N TYR A 123 -4.43 6.54 15.63
CA TYR A 123 -3.19 6.07 15.03
C TYR A 123 -2.31 5.27 16.02
N ALA A 124 -2.25 5.70 17.28
CA ALA A 124 -1.48 5.02 18.31
C ALA A 124 -2.03 3.62 18.64
N GLN A 125 -3.36 3.46 18.72
CA GLN A 125 -3.99 2.15 18.94
C GLN A 125 -3.74 1.20 17.76
N LEU A 126 -3.90 1.70 16.53
CA LEU A 126 -3.64 0.92 15.31
C LEU A 126 -2.16 0.49 15.27
N HIS A 127 -1.23 1.40 15.57
CA HIS A 127 0.19 1.09 15.61
C HIS A 127 0.53 0.05 16.68
N ASN A 128 -0.02 0.17 17.89
CA ASN A 128 0.16 -0.82 18.95
C ASN A 128 -0.39 -2.20 18.53
N TRP A 129 -1.54 -2.23 17.84
CA TRP A 129 -2.09 -3.46 17.28
C TRP A 129 -1.13 -4.09 16.25
N TYR A 130 -0.58 -3.29 15.33
CA TYR A 130 0.39 -3.79 14.35
C TYR A 130 1.65 -4.35 15.00
N GLU A 131 2.15 -3.71 16.05
CA GLU A 131 3.29 -4.23 16.84
C GLU A 131 2.96 -5.58 17.48
N GLN A 132 1.78 -5.72 18.09
CA GLN A 132 1.33 -7.00 18.66
C GLN A 132 1.22 -8.09 17.60
N GLN A 133 0.66 -7.78 16.42
CA GLN A 133 0.57 -8.74 15.32
C GLN A 133 1.96 -9.14 14.82
N ARG A 134 2.87 -8.19 14.62
CA ARG A 134 4.24 -8.46 14.17
C ARG A 134 4.98 -9.34 15.18
N ASP A 135 4.87 -9.03 16.46
CA ASP A 135 5.55 -9.78 17.53
C ASP A 135 4.98 -11.20 17.68
N TYR A 136 3.70 -11.42 17.37
CA TYR A 136 3.09 -12.76 17.31
C TYR A 136 3.66 -13.63 16.18
N TYR A 137 3.98 -13.03 15.03
CA TYR A 137 4.51 -13.74 13.86
C TYR A 137 6.04 -13.88 13.84
N ARG A 138 6.75 -13.35 14.85
CA ARG A 138 8.19 -13.51 15.07
C ARG A 138 8.49 -14.72 15.95
#